data_AF-A0A193FI77-F1
#
_entry.id   AF-A0A193FI77-F1
#
_cell.length_a   1.000
_cell.length_b   1.000
_cell.length_c   1.000
_cell.angle_alpha   90.00
_cell.angle_beta   90.00
_cell.angle_gamma   90.00
#
_symmetry.space_group_name_H-M   'P 1'
#
loop_
_entity.id
_entity.type
_entity.pdbx_description
1 polymer ?
#
loop_
_entity_poly.entity_id
_entity_poly.type
_entity_poly.pdbx_seq_one_letter_code
_entity_poly.pdbx_strand_id
1 'polypeptide(L)'
;MKQLEALVKQASAMHVVTPDASITPARTAEGHSAMKETPVKFVRAQAPTTENETEVARVMQICNACRYCEGFCAVFPAMTRRLEFGKADVNYLANLCHNCGACLYACQYAPPHEFGVNVPQAMAKVRVQTYTDYAWPAALGTLYKRNGLTVSLATAAMLALFLVLAMASTGSLIHAPLAGNFYAIFPHNLLALLFGVVFLFAILALGIGVTRFWRNVSPGKASGPAVAEAAHDALRLRYLDGGHGKGCNENDDAFTLARRRFHHFTFYGFMLCFAATCVATLYHYLLDYHAPYPFFSAPVVLGTLGGIGLVIGPAGLLWLNLRRHPEQGDVAQRPMDRGFIVLLLLISVTGLALLAGRDTGAMGLLLSIHLGTVMALFLTLPYGKFAHGIYRSAALLKWNIEKRQPNSLQLGSD
;
A
#
# COMPACT_ATOMS: atom_id res chain seq x y z
N MET A 1 48.00 20.32 -1.67
CA MET A 1 47.10 20.41 -2.85
C MET A 1 47.75 19.92 -4.14
N LYS A 2 48.92 20.41 -4.55
CA LYS A 2 49.60 19.96 -5.80
C LYS A 2 49.90 18.44 -5.89
N GLN A 3 50.25 17.79 -4.78
CA GLN A 3 50.43 16.32 -4.74
C GLN A 3 49.12 15.54 -4.88
N LEU A 4 48.00 16.10 -4.40
CA LEU A 4 46.68 15.48 -4.51
C LEU A 4 46.17 15.56 -5.97
N GLU A 5 46.40 16.69 -6.63
CA GLU A 5 46.09 16.86 -8.05
C GLU A 5 46.95 15.96 -8.95
N ALA A 6 48.22 15.74 -8.58
CA ALA A 6 49.10 14.81 -9.30
C ALA A 6 48.63 13.35 -9.19
N LEU A 7 48.17 12.93 -8.00
CA LEU A 7 47.61 11.59 -7.78
C LEU A 7 46.27 11.39 -8.51
N VAL A 8 45.42 12.42 -8.55
CA VAL A 8 44.16 12.40 -9.31
C VAL A 8 44.43 12.32 -10.83
N LYS A 9 45.46 13.01 -11.33
CA LYS A 9 45.91 12.90 -12.73
C LYS A 9 46.50 11.52 -13.06
N GLN A 10 47.25 10.92 -12.14
CA GLN A 10 47.77 9.56 -12.29
C GLN A 10 46.64 8.52 -12.31
N ALA A 11 45.65 8.65 -11.43
CA ALA A 11 44.50 7.74 -11.39
C ALA A 11 43.61 7.85 -12.64
N SER A 12 43.46 9.05 -13.21
CA SER A 12 42.68 9.26 -14.45
C SER A 12 43.41 8.81 -15.71
N ALA A 13 44.75 8.73 -15.70
CA ALA A 13 45.53 8.14 -16.79
C ALA A 13 45.50 6.61 -16.82
N MET A 14 45.17 5.94 -15.70
CA MET A 14 45.11 4.47 -15.60
C MET A 14 43.77 3.86 -16.06
N HIS A 15 42.85 4.66 -16.63
CA HIS A 15 41.52 4.21 -17.08
C HIS A 15 41.29 4.24 -18.59
N VAL A 16 42.36 4.24 -19.38
CA VAL A 16 42.26 3.95 -20.81
C VAL A 16 42.63 2.50 -21.06
N VAL A 17 41.65 1.61 -20.92
CA VAL A 17 41.73 0.25 -21.48
C VAL A 17 41.30 0.35 -22.94
N THR A 18 42.26 0.35 -23.85
CA THR A 18 41.99 0.12 -25.28
C THR A 18 41.63 -1.36 -25.50
N PRO A 19 40.48 -1.68 -26.10
CA PRO A 19 40.14 -3.04 -26.45
C PRO A 19 40.77 -3.37 -27.79
N ASP A 20 42.04 -3.77 -27.81
CA ASP A 20 42.61 -4.65 -28.84
C ASP A 20 44.10 -4.90 -28.56
N ALA A 21 44.38 -6.01 -27.90
CA ALA A 21 45.68 -6.65 -27.97
C ALA A 21 45.46 -8.17 -27.82
N SER A 22 45.55 -8.88 -28.94
CA SER A 22 45.59 -10.34 -28.96
C SER A 22 46.88 -10.81 -28.29
N ILE A 23 46.77 -11.31 -27.06
CA ILE A 23 47.88 -11.98 -26.37
C ILE A 23 47.96 -13.41 -26.91
N THR A 24 48.97 -13.68 -27.71
CA THR A 24 49.33 -15.04 -28.14
C THR A 24 49.96 -15.78 -26.94
N PRO A 25 49.46 -16.94 -26.50
CA PRO A 25 50.11 -17.66 -25.41
C PRO A 25 51.34 -18.39 -25.95
N ALA A 26 52.48 -18.13 -25.32
CA ALA A 26 53.68 -18.94 -25.47
C ALA A 26 53.39 -20.38 -25.01
N ARG A 27 53.73 -21.36 -25.85
CA ARG A 27 53.68 -22.78 -25.50
C ARG A 27 54.69 -23.06 -24.37
N THR A 28 54.18 -23.48 -23.22
CA THR A 28 54.94 -24.29 -22.27
C THR A 28 54.18 -25.56 -21.92
N ALA A 29 54.97 -26.60 -21.70
CA ALA A 29 54.58 -27.99 -21.62
C ALA A 29 53.87 -28.35 -20.30
N GLU A 30 53.04 -29.39 -20.41
CA GLU A 30 52.70 -30.40 -19.40
C GLU A 30 52.00 -29.96 -18.09
N GLY A 31 50.74 -30.41 -17.97
CA GLY A 31 50.22 -30.98 -16.73
C GLY A 31 49.59 -30.01 -15.72
N HIS A 32 48.45 -29.40 -16.03
CA HIS A 32 47.47 -28.99 -15.02
C HIS A 32 46.05 -29.06 -15.61
N SER A 33 45.12 -29.67 -14.87
CA SER A 33 43.69 -29.74 -15.21
C SER A 33 43.14 -28.33 -15.43
N ALA A 34 42.67 -28.05 -16.66
CA ALA A 34 42.10 -26.77 -17.02
C ALA A 34 40.85 -26.47 -16.17
N MET A 35 41.01 -25.57 -15.18
CA MET A 35 39.89 -24.98 -14.48
C MET A 35 39.04 -24.21 -15.51
N LYS A 36 37.77 -24.60 -15.64
CA LYS A 36 36.81 -23.92 -16.50
C LYS A 36 36.60 -22.51 -15.96
N GLU A 37 37.22 -21.51 -16.58
CA GLU A 37 36.95 -20.11 -16.28
C GLU A 37 35.47 -19.84 -16.54
N THR A 38 34.74 -19.62 -15.46
CA THR A 38 33.33 -19.21 -15.54
C THR A 38 33.33 -17.70 -15.67
N PRO A 39 32.90 -17.11 -16.80
CA PRO A 39 32.89 -15.68 -16.96
C PRO A 39 32.00 -15.05 -15.88
N VAL A 40 32.61 -14.18 -15.06
CA VAL A 40 31.89 -13.38 -14.08
C VAL A 40 30.98 -12.44 -14.85
N LYS A 41 29.67 -12.76 -14.88
CA LYS A 41 28.66 -11.81 -15.36
C LYS A 41 28.59 -10.68 -14.34
N PHE A 42 29.23 -9.55 -14.66
CA PHE A 42 28.98 -8.31 -13.93
C PHE A 42 27.48 -8.02 -13.99
N VAL A 43 26.87 -7.96 -12.81
CA VAL A 43 25.44 -7.68 -12.65
C VAL A 43 25.16 -6.33 -13.31
N ARG A 44 24.11 -6.32 -14.15
CA ARG A 44 23.59 -5.15 -14.85
C ARG A 44 23.58 -3.95 -13.90
N ALA A 45 24.18 -2.82 -14.31
CA ALA A 45 24.24 -1.60 -13.51
C ALA A 45 22.86 -1.30 -12.91
N GLN A 46 22.79 -1.28 -11.57
CA GLN A 46 21.55 -0.97 -10.86
C GLN A 46 21.06 0.42 -11.31
N ALA A 47 19.76 0.53 -11.56
CA ALA A 47 19.14 1.82 -11.86
C ALA A 47 19.46 2.82 -10.73
N PRO A 48 19.69 4.11 -11.04
CA PRO A 48 20.04 5.10 -10.04
C PRO A 48 18.98 5.13 -8.92
N THR A 49 19.45 5.02 -7.68
CA THR A 49 18.62 5.10 -6.48
C THR A 49 18.34 6.55 -6.13
N THR A 50 17.13 6.83 -5.63
CA THR A 50 16.82 8.13 -5.02
C THR A 50 17.49 8.26 -3.65
N GLU A 51 17.59 9.47 -3.11
CA GLU A 51 18.13 9.71 -1.76
C GLU A 51 17.43 8.86 -0.68
N ASN A 52 16.10 8.76 -0.73
CA ASN A 52 15.33 7.93 0.21
C ASN A 52 15.64 6.44 0.06
N GLU A 53 15.88 5.98 -1.17
CA GLU A 53 16.23 4.58 -1.42
C GLU A 53 17.64 4.28 -0.91
N THR A 54 18.59 5.21 -1.13
CA THR A 54 19.95 5.14 -0.59
C THR A 54 19.94 5.15 0.94
N GLU A 55 19.08 5.94 1.57
CA GLU A 55 18.96 5.97 3.04
C GLU A 55 18.41 4.65 3.59
N VAL A 56 17.38 4.06 2.97
CA VAL A 56 16.92 2.73 3.38
C VAL A 56 18.01 1.68 3.17
N ALA A 57 18.77 1.74 2.07
CA ALA A 57 19.88 0.82 1.84
C ALA A 57 20.95 0.94 2.94
N ARG A 58 21.34 2.16 3.32
CA ARG A 58 22.28 2.43 4.43
C ARG A 58 21.75 1.87 5.75
N VAL A 59 20.50 2.18 6.09
CA VAL A 59 19.86 1.72 7.33
C VAL A 59 19.78 0.19 7.36
N MET A 60 19.38 -0.46 6.26
CA MET A 60 19.33 -1.92 6.18
C MET A 60 20.73 -2.56 6.24
N GLN A 61 21.77 -1.92 5.71
CA GLN A 61 23.15 -2.38 5.86
C GLN A 61 23.58 -2.41 7.34
N ILE A 62 23.33 -1.32 8.07
CA ILE A 62 23.63 -1.23 9.51
C ILE A 62 22.79 -2.25 10.29
N CYS A 63 21.49 -2.36 10.00
CA CYS A 63 20.60 -3.32 10.64
C CYS A 63 21.03 -4.77 10.39
N ASN A 64 21.54 -5.10 9.19
CA ASN A 64 21.98 -6.45 8.86
C ASN A 64 23.30 -6.83 9.55
N ALA A 65 24.15 -5.85 9.86
CA ALA A 65 25.33 -6.06 10.71
C ALA A 65 24.94 -6.21 12.19
N CYS A 66 24.03 -5.38 12.70
CA CYS A 66 23.66 -5.35 14.12
C CYS A 66 22.72 -6.48 14.55
N ARG A 67 21.71 -6.82 13.72
CA ARG A 67 20.69 -7.87 13.91
C ARG A 67 19.89 -7.87 15.22
N TYR A 68 20.05 -6.87 16.08
CA TYR A 68 19.33 -6.75 17.35
C TYR A 68 17.80 -6.79 17.18
N CYS A 69 17.29 -6.26 16.07
CA CYS A 69 15.85 -6.17 15.79
C CYS A 69 15.26 -7.39 15.03
N GLU A 70 15.99 -8.50 14.89
CA GLU A 70 15.55 -9.64 14.06
C GLU A 70 14.18 -10.22 14.45
N GLY A 71 13.86 -10.24 15.76
CA GLY A 71 12.62 -10.79 16.28
C GLY A 71 11.36 -9.92 16.12
N PHE A 72 11.46 -8.69 15.58
CA PHE A 72 10.36 -7.72 15.66
C PHE A 72 9.33 -7.82 14.52
N CYS A 73 9.70 -8.20 13.28
CA CYS A 73 8.72 -8.34 12.19
C CYS A 73 9.32 -9.07 10.96
N ALA A 74 8.49 -9.33 9.93
CA ALA A 74 8.90 -9.99 8.69
C ALA A 74 10.04 -9.29 7.91
N VAL A 75 10.25 -7.98 8.12
CA VAL A 75 11.26 -7.22 7.39
C VAL A 75 12.65 -7.72 7.69
N PHE A 76 12.97 -8.02 8.96
CA PHE A 76 14.33 -8.37 9.34
C PHE A 76 14.75 -9.77 8.85
N PRO A 77 13.93 -10.84 8.99
CA PRO A 77 14.23 -12.12 8.36
C PRO A 77 14.31 -12.04 6.83
N ALA A 78 13.57 -11.14 6.18
CA ALA A 78 13.71 -10.90 4.76
C ALA A 78 15.02 -10.15 4.42
N MET A 79 15.39 -9.16 5.24
CA MET A 79 16.59 -8.36 5.08
C MET A 79 17.87 -9.19 5.26
N THR A 80 17.94 -10.11 6.22
CA THR A 80 19.13 -10.93 6.50
C THR A 80 19.49 -11.92 5.38
N ARG A 81 18.59 -12.11 4.41
CA ARG A 81 18.82 -12.90 3.18
C ARG A 81 19.51 -12.12 2.06
N ARG A 82 20.03 -10.92 2.36
CA ARG A 82 20.68 -10.01 1.41
C ARG A 82 22.01 -9.51 1.98
N LEU A 83 22.98 -9.23 1.11
CA LEU A 83 24.23 -8.53 1.48
C LEU A 83 24.23 -7.08 1.01
N GLU A 84 23.52 -6.81 -0.09
CA GLU A 84 23.37 -5.49 -0.68
C GLU A 84 21.88 -5.17 -0.82
N PHE A 85 21.55 -3.88 -0.78
CA PHE A 85 20.17 -3.40 -0.80
C PHE A 85 19.94 -2.50 -2.01
N GLY A 86 19.76 -3.12 -3.17
CA GLY A 86 19.41 -2.42 -4.40
C GLY A 86 17.98 -1.87 -4.39
N LYS A 87 17.64 -1.07 -5.41
CA LYS A 87 16.32 -0.44 -5.56
C LYS A 87 15.14 -1.40 -5.36
N ALA A 88 15.20 -2.58 -5.97
CA ALA A 88 14.15 -3.58 -5.88
C ALA A 88 13.96 -4.10 -4.44
N ASP A 89 15.06 -4.36 -3.74
CA ASP A 89 15.04 -4.84 -2.36
C ASP A 89 14.54 -3.78 -1.40
N VAL A 90 14.98 -2.53 -1.56
CA VAL A 90 14.52 -1.39 -0.76
C VAL A 90 13.01 -1.19 -0.91
N ASN A 91 12.49 -1.19 -2.14
CA ASN A 91 11.05 -1.07 -2.39
C ASN A 91 10.27 -2.28 -1.83
N TYR A 92 10.81 -3.49 -1.96
CA TYR A 92 10.23 -4.69 -1.37
C TYR A 92 10.14 -4.61 0.16
N LEU A 93 11.25 -4.32 0.84
CA LEU A 93 11.32 -4.24 2.31
C LEU A 93 10.45 -3.10 2.84
N ALA A 94 10.40 -1.95 2.14
CA ALA A 94 9.55 -0.83 2.51
C ALA A 94 8.06 -1.20 2.52
N ASN A 95 7.60 -2.02 1.57
CA ASN A 95 6.20 -2.47 1.47
C ASN A 95 5.90 -3.69 2.33
N LEU A 96 6.91 -4.49 2.69
CA LEU A 96 6.82 -5.52 3.72
C LEU A 96 6.70 -4.89 5.12
N CYS A 97 7.30 -3.72 5.34
CA CYS A 97 7.24 -2.97 6.58
C CYS A 97 5.81 -2.49 6.92
N HIS A 98 5.37 -2.82 8.14
CA HIS A 98 4.04 -2.45 8.67
C HIS A 98 4.03 -1.14 9.45
N ASN A 99 5.16 -0.44 9.48
CA ASN A 99 5.34 0.83 10.18
C ASN A 99 4.94 0.71 11.65
N CYS A 100 5.45 -0.32 12.32
CA CYS A 100 5.07 -0.70 13.68
C CYS A 100 5.72 0.20 14.75
N GLY A 101 6.94 0.70 14.51
CA GLY A 101 7.66 1.60 15.42
C GLY A 101 8.57 0.88 16.44
N ALA A 102 8.37 -0.42 16.67
CA ALA A 102 9.13 -1.16 17.67
C ALA A 102 10.65 -1.18 17.43
N CYS A 103 11.08 -1.25 16.17
CA CYS A 103 12.48 -1.16 15.81
C CYS A 103 13.10 0.23 16.07
N LEU A 104 12.32 1.30 16.20
CA LEU A 104 12.84 2.61 16.58
C LEU A 104 13.17 2.63 18.08
N TYR A 105 12.23 2.20 18.92
CA TYR A 105 12.44 2.19 20.38
C TYR A 105 13.51 1.21 20.85
N ALA A 106 13.68 0.09 20.13
CA ALA A 106 14.69 -0.90 20.48
C ALA A 106 16.09 -0.59 19.91
N CYS A 107 16.24 0.39 19.02
CA CYS A 107 17.49 0.60 18.30
C CYS A 107 18.48 1.41 19.14
N GLN A 108 19.64 0.81 19.42
CA GLN A 108 20.78 1.46 20.10
C GLN A 108 21.38 2.60 19.25
N TYR A 109 21.11 2.61 17.95
CA TYR A 109 21.61 3.58 16.99
C TYR A 109 20.53 4.55 16.50
N ALA A 110 19.34 4.56 17.13
CA ALA A 110 18.31 5.55 16.86
C ALA A 110 18.82 6.96 17.21
N PRO A 111 18.25 8.02 16.60
CA PRO A 111 18.53 9.38 17.01
C PRO A 111 18.40 9.55 18.54
N PRO A 112 19.31 10.30 19.20
CA PRO A 112 20.31 11.19 18.62
C PRO A 112 21.69 10.54 18.32
N HIS A 113 21.81 9.21 18.32
CA HIS A 113 23.07 8.54 17.98
C HIS A 113 23.59 8.98 16.58
N GLU A 114 24.90 9.06 16.39
CA GLU A 114 25.54 9.58 15.16
C GLU A 114 25.11 8.84 13.86
N PHE A 115 24.84 7.54 13.95
CA PHE A 115 24.32 6.75 12.83
C PHE A 115 22.87 7.09 12.45
N GLY A 116 22.10 7.72 13.35
CA GLY A 116 20.76 8.26 13.10
C GLY A 116 19.78 7.23 12.52
N VAL A 117 19.82 5.97 12.97
CA VAL A 117 19.06 4.87 12.37
C VAL A 117 17.57 5.01 12.68
N ASN A 118 16.78 5.42 11.69
CA ASN A 118 15.32 5.50 11.79
C ASN A 118 14.63 4.65 10.71
N VAL A 119 14.47 3.36 11.01
CA VAL A 119 13.82 2.38 10.13
C VAL A 119 12.39 2.78 9.72
N PRO A 120 11.45 3.10 10.65
CA PRO A 120 10.07 3.37 10.25
C PRO A 120 9.95 4.61 9.36
N GLN A 121 10.69 5.68 9.64
CA GLN A 121 10.65 6.90 8.84
C GLN A 121 11.28 6.69 7.45
N ALA A 122 12.46 6.06 7.37
CA ALA A 122 13.11 5.78 6.09
C ALA A 122 12.21 4.92 5.18
N MET A 123 11.63 3.86 5.74
CA MET A 123 10.69 2.99 5.03
C MET A 123 9.39 3.72 4.63
N ALA A 124 8.93 4.70 5.43
CA ALA A 124 7.76 5.51 5.08
C ALA A 124 7.99 6.35 3.83
N LYS A 125 9.14 7.02 3.75
CA LYS A 125 9.50 7.85 2.59
C LYS A 125 9.55 7.02 1.30
N VAL A 126 10.19 5.85 1.33
CA VAL A 126 10.23 4.94 0.17
C VAL A 126 8.85 4.41 -0.20
N ARG A 127 7.99 4.05 0.77
CA ARG A 127 6.61 3.61 0.45
C ARG A 127 5.82 4.67 -0.32
N VAL A 128 5.93 5.94 0.06
CA VAL A 128 5.25 7.02 -0.68
C VAL A 128 5.77 7.13 -2.12
N GLN A 129 7.08 6.96 -2.31
CA GLN A 129 7.67 6.88 -3.65
C GLN A 129 7.10 5.68 -4.40
N THR A 130 7.07 4.48 -3.81
CA THR A 130 6.48 3.28 -4.43
C THR A 130 5.06 3.56 -4.93
N TYR A 131 4.19 4.11 -4.08
CA TYR A 131 2.79 4.34 -4.48
C TYR A 131 2.66 5.31 -5.65
N THR A 132 3.60 6.25 -5.79
CA THR A 132 3.62 7.23 -6.87
C THR A 132 4.23 6.66 -8.14
N ASP A 133 5.38 5.97 -8.02
CA ASP A 133 6.16 5.46 -9.15
C ASP A 133 5.41 4.35 -9.90
N TYR A 134 4.64 3.54 -9.16
CA TYR A 134 3.82 2.47 -9.74
C TYR A 134 2.38 2.89 -10.03
N ALA A 135 1.97 4.12 -9.69
CA ALA A 135 0.64 4.62 -10.02
C ALA A 135 0.44 4.71 -11.55
N TRP A 136 -0.76 4.35 -11.99
CA TRP A 136 -1.18 4.53 -13.37
C TRP A 136 -2.57 5.14 -13.46
N PRO A 137 -2.78 6.17 -14.30
CA PRO A 137 -1.77 6.98 -14.98
C PRO A 137 -0.88 7.77 -14.00
N ALA A 138 0.39 7.99 -14.36
CA ALA A 138 1.40 8.58 -13.47
C ALA A 138 1.07 10.03 -13.03
N ALA A 139 0.40 10.80 -13.91
CA ALA A 139 0.00 12.17 -13.61
C ALA A 139 -0.95 12.25 -12.40
N LEU A 140 -1.90 11.31 -12.30
CA LEU A 140 -2.85 11.25 -11.19
C LEU A 140 -2.17 10.83 -9.88
N GLY A 141 -1.21 9.91 -9.94
CA GLY A 141 -0.38 9.56 -8.79
C GLY A 141 0.38 10.76 -8.23
N THR A 142 0.95 11.58 -9.11
CA THR A 142 1.71 12.79 -8.72
C THR A 142 0.80 13.87 -8.12
N LEU A 143 -0.39 14.07 -8.69
CA LEU A 143 -1.39 14.98 -8.15
C LEU A 143 -1.82 14.57 -6.74
N TYR A 144 -2.14 13.28 -6.56
CA TYR A 144 -2.60 12.77 -5.27
C TYR A 144 -1.49 12.81 -4.21
N LYS A 145 -0.23 12.50 -4.57
CA LYS A 145 0.91 12.60 -3.66
C LYS A 145 1.02 13.98 -3.00
N ARG A 146 0.79 15.07 -3.75
CA ARG A 146 0.92 16.44 -3.26
C ARG A 146 -0.28 16.90 -2.44
N ASN A 147 -1.49 16.53 -2.85
CA ASN A 147 -2.73 17.14 -2.36
C ASN A 147 -3.82 16.13 -1.96
N GLY A 148 -3.47 14.91 -1.53
CA GLY A 148 -4.40 13.79 -1.36
C GLY A 148 -5.69 14.10 -0.58
N LEU A 149 -5.59 14.85 0.53
CA LEU A 149 -6.77 15.29 1.30
C LEU A 149 -7.65 16.26 0.50
N THR A 150 -7.07 17.31 -0.06
CA THR A 150 -7.78 18.31 -0.86
C THR A 150 -8.43 17.67 -2.09
N VAL A 151 -7.71 16.83 -2.81
CA VAL A 151 -8.23 16.11 -3.99
C VAL A 151 -9.42 15.24 -3.59
N SER A 152 -9.29 14.43 -2.53
CA SER A 152 -10.37 13.57 -2.05
C SER A 152 -11.63 14.34 -1.69
N LEU A 153 -11.50 15.41 -0.89
CA LEU A 153 -12.63 16.20 -0.42
C LEU A 153 -13.24 17.06 -1.53
N ALA A 154 -12.42 17.67 -2.38
CA ALA A 154 -12.91 18.46 -3.50
C ALA A 154 -13.65 17.60 -4.52
N THR A 155 -13.11 16.43 -4.89
CA THR A 155 -13.81 15.50 -5.79
C THR A 155 -15.13 15.02 -5.19
N ALA A 156 -15.16 14.67 -3.90
CA ALA A 156 -16.39 14.28 -3.22
C ALA A 156 -17.43 15.42 -3.21
N ALA A 157 -17.02 16.63 -2.84
CA ALA A 157 -17.89 17.80 -2.78
C ALA A 157 -18.41 18.19 -4.17
N MET A 158 -17.56 18.22 -5.19
CA MET A 158 -17.95 18.57 -6.57
C MET A 158 -18.93 17.54 -7.16
N LEU A 159 -18.68 16.24 -6.95
CA LEU A 159 -19.58 15.20 -7.46
C LEU A 159 -20.92 15.19 -6.70
N ALA A 160 -20.89 15.34 -5.38
CA ALA A 160 -22.11 15.47 -4.59
C ALA A 160 -22.92 16.71 -5.02
N LEU A 161 -22.26 17.87 -5.14
CA LEU A 161 -22.90 19.11 -5.59
C LEU A 161 -23.46 18.97 -7.00
N PHE A 162 -22.72 18.36 -7.93
CA PHE A 162 -23.18 18.11 -9.28
C PHE A 162 -24.47 17.26 -9.28
N LEU A 163 -24.51 16.16 -8.51
CA LEU A 163 -25.70 15.31 -8.41
C LEU A 163 -26.88 16.04 -7.77
N VAL A 164 -26.63 16.86 -6.74
CA VAL A 164 -27.66 17.70 -6.09
C VAL A 164 -28.23 18.72 -7.08
N LEU A 165 -27.37 19.41 -7.84
CA LEU A 165 -27.81 20.40 -8.84
C LEU A 165 -28.54 19.73 -10.01
N ALA A 166 -28.09 18.55 -10.45
CA ALA A 166 -28.77 17.76 -11.47
C ALA A 166 -30.17 17.31 -11.01
N MET A 167 -30.32 16.94 -9.75
CA MET A 167 -31.64 16.63 -9.18
C MET A 167 -32.51 17.89 -9.10
N ALA A 168 -31.97 19.01 -8.62
CA ALA A 168 -32.68 20.29 -8.52
C ALA A 168 -33.13 20.85 -9.88
N SER A 169 -32.43 20.55 -10.97
CA SER A 169 -32.84 21.00 -12.31
C SER A 169 -34.02 20.20 -12.87
N THR A 170 -34.27 18.99 -12.35
CA THR A 170 -35.37 18.11 -12.76
C THR A 170 -36.61 18.21 -11.85
N GLY A 171 -36.52 18.91 -10.71
CA GLY A 171 -37.61 19.02 -9.74
C GLY A 171 -37.14 19.53 -8.37
N SER A 172 -37.80 19.08 -7.30
CA SER A 172 -37.48 19.49 -5.93
C SER A 172 -36.42 18.60 -5.28
N LEU A 173 -35.54 19.20 -4.47
CA LEU A 173 -34.58 18.47 -3.62
C LEU A 173 -35.24 17.67 -2.50
N ILE A 174 -36.43 18.09 -2.09
CA ILE A 174 -37.29 17.41 -1.12
C ILE A 174 -38.54 16.95 -1.85
N HIS A 175 -38.73 15.64 -1.90
CA HIS A 175 -39.84 15.01 -2.61
C HIS A 175 -40.81 14.33 -1.63
N ALA A 176 -42.00 13.96 -2.11
CA ALA A 176 -42.85 13.05 -1.35
C ALA A 176 -42.10 11.72 -1.08
N PRO A 177 -42.28 11.06 0.08
CA PRO A 177 -41.61 9.79 0.36
C PRO A 177 -41.79 8.76 -0.76
N LEU A 178 -40.68 8.23 -1.27
CA LEU A 178 -40.66 7.26 -2.38
C LEU A 178 -40.60 5.80 -1.88
N ALA A 179 -40.95 5.55 -0.62
CA ALA A 179 -40.86 4.23 0.03
C ALA A 179 -39.49 3.53 -0.17
N GLY A 180 -38.40 4.29 -0.11
CA GLY A 180 -37.04 3.79 -0.33
C GLY A 180 -36.67 3.45 -1.78
N ASN A 181 -37.55 3.67 -2.76
CA ASN A 181 -37.26 3.40 -4.18
C ASN A 181 -36.35 4.48 -4.78
N PHE A 182 -35.05 4.34 -4.54
CA PHE A 182 -34.03 5.25 -5.08
C PHE A 182 -33.86 5.18 -6.60
N TYR A 183 -34.32 4.10 -7.27
CA TYR A 183 -34.29 4.00 -8.73
C TYR A 183 -35.25 4.96 -9.43
N ALA A 184 -36.25 5.48 -8.70
CA ALA A 184 -37.11 6.55 -9.21
C ALA A 184 -36.36 7.89 -9.36
N ILE A 185 -35.24 8.06 -8.65
CA ILE A 185 -34.39 9.27 -8.75
C ILE A 185 -33.25 9.04 -9.74
N PHE A 186 -32.49 7.96 -9.54
CA PHE A 186 -31.38 7.59 -10.43
C PHE A 186 -31.63 6.18 -11.00
N PRO A 187 -31.94 6.04 -12.30
CA PRO A 187 -32.24 4.74 -12.90
C PRO A 187 -31.11 3.73 -12.71
N HIS A 188 -31.45 2.46 -12.50
CA HIS A 188 -30.47 1.40 -12.23
C HIS A 188 -29.36 1.35 -13.27
N ASN A 189 -29.70 1.33 -14.56
CA ASN A 189 -28.71 1.21 -15.66
C ASN A 189 -27.72 2.38 -15.68
N LEU A 190 -28.16 3.59 -15.31
CA LEU A 190 -27.28 4.75 -15.21
C LEU A 190 -26.28 4.56 -14.07
N LEU A 191 -26.74 4.14 -12.89
CA LEU A 191 -25.87 3.86 -11.74
C LEU A 191 -24.89 2.72 -12.06
N ALA A 192 -25.37 1.62 -12.63
CA ALA A 192 -24.55 0.48 -13.00
C ALA A 192 -23.44 0.86 -13.99
N LEU A 193 -23.77 1.67 -15.02
CA LEU A 193 -22.78 2.16 -15.98
C LEU A 193 -21.74 3.06 -15.33
N LEU A 194 -22.16 4.12 -14.64
CA LEU A 194 -21.24 5.12 -14.09
C LEU A 194 -20.29 4.51 -13.06
N PHE A 195 -20.83 3.78 -12.08
CA PHE A 195 -20.01 3.15 -11.04
C PHE A 195 -19.21 1.96 -11.59
N GLY A 196 -19.78 1.20 -12.54
CA GLY A 196 -19.08 0.09 -13.21
C GLY A 196 -17.83 0.57 -13.96
N VAL A 197 -17.93 1.65 -14.74
CA VAL A 197 -16.78 2.22 -15.47
C VAL A 197 -15.68 2.66 -14.51
N VAL A 198 -16.02 3.40 -13.45
CA VAL A 198 -15.02 3.89 -12.49
C VAL A 198 -14.42 2.75 -11.66
N PHE A 199 -15.22 1.74 -11.30
CA PHE A 199 -14.73 0.54 -10.62
C PHE A 199 -13.74 -0.26 -11.48
N LEU A 200 -14.08 -0.49 -12.76
CA LEU A 200 -13.19 -1.18 -13.71
C LEU A 200 -11.90 -0.39 -13.94
N PHE A 201 -11.98 0.94 -14.05
CA PHE A 201 -10.80 1.80 -14.10
C PHE A 201 -9.92 1.64 -12.87
N ALA A 202 -10.51 1.63 -11.66
CA ALA A 202 -9.75 1.47 -10.42
C ALA A 202 -9.04 0.11 -10.35
N ILE A 203 -9.71 -0.98 -10.75
CA ILE A 203 -9.11 -2.32 -10.85
C ILE A 203 -7.96 -2.32 -11.86
N LEU A 204 -8.17 -1.74 -13.05
CA LEU A 204 -7.15 -1.68 -14.09
C LEU A 204 -5.91 -0.91 -13.60
N ALA A 205 -6.10 0.26 -13.00
CA ALA A 205 -5.03 1.10 -12.47
C ALA A 205 -4.21 0.37 -11.38
N LEU A 206 -4.88 -0.24 -10.40
CA LEU A 206 -4.23 -1.04 -9.37
C LEU A 206 -3.52 -2.27 -9.95
N GLY A 207 -4.17 -2.96 -10.90
CA GLY A 207 -3.65 -4.15 -11.58
C GLY A 207 -2.36 -3.86 -12.34
N ILE A 208 -2.31 -2.75 -13.08
CA ILE A 208 -1.10 -2.29 -13.77
C ILE A 208 -0.01 -1.97 -12.74
N GLY A 209 -0.33 -1.23 -11.68
CA GLY A 209 0.62 -0.82 -10.65
C GLY A 209 1.26 -2.00 -9.92
N VAL A 210 0.44 -2.93 -9.41
CA VAL A 210 0.93 -4.13 -8.72
C VAL A 210 1.70 -5.05 -9.66
N THR A 211 1.31 -5.18 -10.93
CA THR A 211 2.03 -5.99 -11.91
C THR A 211 3.42 -5.43 -12.18
N ARG A 212 3.56 -4.10 -12.30
CA ARG A 212 4.86 -3.43 -12.45
C ARG A 212 5.72 -3.62 -11.21
N PHE A 213 5.16 -3.44 -10.02
CA PHE A 213 5.85 -3.68 -8.75
C PHE A 213 6.35 -5.14 -8.67
N TRP A 214 5.46 -6.10 -8.94
CA TRP A 214 5.73 -7.53 -8.89
C TRP A 214 6.86 -7.94 -9.83
N ARG A 215 6.87 -7.43 -11.07
CA ARG A 215 7.96 -7.70 -12.04
C ARG A 215 9.31 -7.15 -11.57
N ASN A 216 9.32 -6.00 -10.92
CA ASN A 216 10.56 -5.35 -10.47
C ASN A 216 11.18 -6.03 -9.24
N VAL A 217 10.37 -6.62 -8.36
CA VAL A 217 10.87 -7.28 -7.14
C VAL A 217 11.24 -8.76 -7.35
N SER A 218 11.22 -9.28 -8.60
CA SER A 218 11.61 -10.66 -8.98
C SER A 218 11.28 -11.75 -7.93
N PRO A 219 10.00 -12.01 -7.66
CA PRO A 219 9.55 -12.76 -6.48
C PRO A 219 9.75 -14.28 -6.57
N GLY A 220 10.15 -14.82 -7.72
CA GLY A 220 10.18 -16.26 -7.98
C GLY A 220 8.79 -16.82 -8.31
N LYS A 221 8.68 -18.16 -8.37
CA LYS A 221 7.41 -18.86 -8.66
C LYS A 221 6.55 -18.96 -7.40
N ALA A 222 5.30 -18.51 -7.49
CA ALA A 222 4.33 -18.66 -6.41
C ALA A 222 3.83 -20.10 -6.32
N SER A 223 4.00 -20.72 -5.15
CA SER A 223 3.42 -22.03 -4.84
C SER A 223 2.09 -21.87 -4.10
N GLY A 224 1.19 -22.85 -4.21
CA GLY A 224 -0.09 -22.87 -3.49
C GLY A 224 0.04 -22.59 -1.98
N PRO A 225 0.96 -23.27 -1.26
CA PRO A 225 1.20 -22.99 0.16
C PRO A 225 1.68 -21.55 0.45
N ALA A 226 2.53 -20.98 -0.42
CA ALA A 226 2.99 -19.60 -0.24
C ALA A 226 1.84 -18.59 -0.41
N VAL A 227 0.95 -18.82 -1.37
CA VAL A 227 -0.25 -18.01 -1.59
C VAL A 227 -1.20 -18.12 -0.40
N ALA A 228 -1.47 -19.33 0.08
CA ALA A 228 -2.36 -19.56 1.22
C ALA A 228 -1.86 -18.87 2.49
N GLU A 229 -0.56 -18.97 2.80
CA GLU A 229 0.02 -18.32 3.98
C GLU A 229 0.04 -16.79 3.85
N ALA A 230 0.39 -16.26 2.68
CA ALA A 230 0.36 -14.82 2.45
C ALA A 230 -1.07 -14.24 2.57
N ALA A 231 -2.07 -14.96 2.06
CA ALA A 231 -3.48 -14.60 2.23
C ALA A 231 -3.89 -14.64 3.70
N HIS A 232 -3.54 -15.71 4.42
CA HIS A 232 -3.81 -15.83 5.85
C HIS A 232 -3.18 -14.67 6.65
N ASP A 233 -1.91 -14.36 6.41
CA ASP A 233 -1.19 -13.28 7.10
C ASP A 233 -1.79 -11.91 6.80
N ALA A 234 -2.20 -11.66 5.55
CA ALA A 234 -2.88 -10.44 5.15
C ALA A 234 -4.26 -10.31 5.83
N LEU A 235 -5.09 -11.36 5.80
CA LEU A 235 -6.44 -11.36 6.37
C LEU A 235 -6.45 -11.28 7.90
N ARG A 236 -5.45 -11.85 8.58
CA ARG A 236 -5.28 -11.75 10.04
C ARG A 236 -4.58 -10.47 10.48
N LEU A 237 -4.01 -9.72 9.53
CA LEU A 237 -3.09 -8.61 9.76
C LEU A 237 -1.99 -9.03 10.73
N ARG A 238 -1.38 -10.20 10.48
CA ARG A 238 -0.43 -10.86 11.39
C ARG A 238 0.63 -9.87 11.86
N TYR A 239 1.35 -9.23 10.95
CA TYR A 239 2.48 -8.37 11.31
C TYR A 239 2.10 -6.98 11.87
N LEU A 240 0.81 -6.71 12.14
CA LEU A 240 0.39 -5.58 13.00
C LEU A 240 0.33 -5.96 14.48
N ASP A 241 0.67 -7.19 14.85
CA ASP A 241 0.85 -7.64 16.23
C ASP A 241 2.30 -7.52 16.75
N GLY A 242 3.20 -6.95 15.94
CA GLY A 242 4.60 -6.74 16.30
C GLY A 242 5.47 -8.00 16.25
N GLY A 243 5.01 -9.10 15.62
CA GLY A 243 5.77 -10.36 15.52
C GLY A 243 5.78 -11.19 16.80
N HIS A 244 5.76 -10.53 17.96
CA HIS A 244 5.66 -11.12 19.30
C HIS A 244 4.21 -11.12 19.86
N GLY A 245 3.21 -10.74 19.06
CA GLY A 245 1.79 -10.82 19.43
C GLY A 245 1.26 -9.72 20.35
N LYS A 246 2.10 -8.78 20.83
CA LYS A 246 1.67 -7.72 21.78
C LYS A 246 1.18 -6.43 21.10
N GLY A 247 1.35 -6.31 19.79
CA GLY A 247 0.93 -5.14 19.03
C GLY A 247 2.09 -4.25 18.58
N CYS A 248 1.73 -3.06 18.12
CA CYS A 248 2.66 -2.05 17.65
C CYS A 248 2.68 -0.85 18.59
N ASN A 249 3.79 -0.12 18.58
CA ASN A 249 3.92 1.15 19.27
C ASN A 249 3.15 2.25 18.55
N GLU A 250 2.69 3.26 19.28
CA GLU A 250 1.91 4.38 18.74
C GLU A 250 2.53 5.73 19.05
N ASN A 251 2.13 6.36 20.15
CA ASN A 251 2.62 7.64 20.63
C ASN A 251 3.88 7.47 21.50
N ASP A 252 4.03 6.32 22.14
CA ASP A 252 5.10 5.97 23.08
C ASP A 252 5.64 4.54 22.82
N ASP A 253 6.51 4.08 23.71
CA ASP A 253 7.18 2.77 23.66
C ASP A 253 6.29 1.61 24.17
N ALA A 254 5.05 1.87 24.57
CA ALA A 254 4.12 0.82 24.96
C ALA A 254 3.55 0.08 23.74
N PHE A 255 3.45 -1.25 23.84
CA PHE A 255 2.82 -2.07 22.82
C PHE A 255 1.30 -2.02 22.92
N THR A 256 0.62 -1.86 21.77
CA THR A 256 -0.84 -1.91 21.71
C THR A 256 -1.37 -2.60 20.45
N LEU A 257 -2.46 -3.35 20.61
CA LEU A 257 -3.20 -3.95 19.50
C LEU A 257 -4.20 -2.98 18.86
N ALA A 258 -4.27 -1.73 19.31
CA ALA A 258 -5.26 -0.74 18.84
C ALA A 258 -5.24 -0.58 17.31
N ARG A 259 -4.05 -0.40 16.72
CA ARG A 259 -3.89 -0.28 15.26
C ARG A 259 -4.42 -1.50 14.51
N ARG A 260 -4.12 -2.70 15.00
CA ARG A 260 -4.60 -3.95 14.38
C ARG A 260 -6.12 -4.05 14.46
N ARG A 261 -6.71 -3.74 15.61
CA ARG A 261 -8.18 -3.76 15.81
C ARG A 261 -8.88 -2.75 14.91
N PHE A 262 -8.42 -1.51 14.85
CA PHE A 262 -9.02 -0.48 13.99
C PHE A 262 -8.82 -0.78 12.49
N HIS A 263 -7.70 -1.38 12.09
CA HIS A 263 -7.56 -1.88 10.72
C HIS A 263 -8.52 -3.03 10.43
N HIS A 264 -8.78 -3.95 11.37
CA HIS A 264 -9.78 -5.01 11.17
C HIS A 264 -11.18 -4.45 10.99
N PHE A 265 -11.60 -3.48 11.81
CA PHE A 265 -12.87 -2.78 11.60
C PHE A 265 -12.93 -2.09 10.23
N THR A 266 -11.84 -1.47 9.79
CA THR A 266 -11.78 -0.83 8.47
C THR A 266 -11.85 -1.85 7.33
N PHE A 267 -11.02 -2.89 7.39
CA PHE A 267 -10.89 -3.90 6.34
C PHE A 267 -12.17 -4.73 6.23
N TYR A 268 -12.62 -5.33 7.32
CA TYR A 268 -13.85 -6.13 7.30
C TYR A 268 -15.09 -5.26 7.14
N GLY A 269 -15.08 -4.01 7.62
CA GLY A 269 -16.14 -3.05 7.33
C GLY A 269 -16.30 -2.81 5.82
N PHE A 270 -15.19 -2.53 5.14
CA PHE A 270 -15.18 -2.40 3.67
C PHE A 270 -15.60 -3.69 2.96
N MET A 271 -15.10 -4.86 3.40
CA MET A 271 -15.47 -6.16 2.81
C MET A 271 -16.96 -6.48 2.97
N LEU A 272 -17.57 -6.14 4.11
CA LEU A 272 -19.01 -6.31 4.33
C LEU A 272 -19.83 -5.36 3.44
N CYS A 273 -19.43 -4.10 3.28
CA CYS A 273 -20.07 -3.20 2.31
C CYS A 273 -19.92 -3.70 0.87
N PHE A 274 -18.74 -4.20 0.49
CA PHE A 274 -18.53 -4.79 -0.82
C PHE A 274 -19.40 -6.04 -1.04
N ALA A 275 -19.48 -6.92 -0.04
CA ALA A 275 -20.35 -8.09 -0.05
C ALA A 275 -21.84 -7.69 -0.18
N ALA A 276 -22.27 -6.63 0.50
CA ALA A 276 -23.62 -6.10 0.34
C ALA A 276 -23.94 -5.73 -1.11
N THR A 277 -23.01 -5.04 -1.79
CA THR A 277 -23.14 -4.71 -3.21
C THR A 277 -23.15 -5.95 -4.08
N CYS A 278 -22.26 -6.93 -3.84
CA CYS A 278 -22.25 -8.19 -4.60
C CYS A 278 -23.57 -8.96 -4.45
N VAL A 279 -24.09 -9.09 -3.23
CA VAL A 279 -25.37 -9.76 -2.97
C VAL A 279 -26.52 -9.00 -3.63
N ALA A 280 -26.56 -7.67 -3.54
CA ALA A 280 -27.57 -6.86 -4.21
C ALA A 280 -27.53 -7.01 -5.74
N THR A 281 -26.34 -7.10 -6.34
CA THR A 281 -26.17 -7.37 -7.78
C THR A 281 -26.68 -8.76 -8.15
N LEU A 282 -26.36 -9.79 -7.35
CA LEU A 282 -26.87 -11.14 -7.56
C LEU A 282 -28.40 -11.18 -7.43
N TYR A 283 -28.96 -10.51 -6.43
CA TYR A 283 -30.41 -10.40 -6.26
C TYR A 283 -31.06 -9.80 -7.50
N HIS A 284 -30.52 -8.70 -8.01
CA HIS A 284 -31.05 -8.01 -9.19
C HIS A 284 -30.95 -8.85 -10.47
N TYR A 285 -29.75 -9.34 -10.82
CA TYR A 285 -29.52 -9.96 -12.13
C TYR A 285 -29.77 -11.47 -12.18
N LEU A 286 -29.64 -12.18 -11.05
CA LEU A 286 -29.82 -13.64 -11.01
C LEU A 286 -31.19 -14.04 -10.45
N LEU A 287 -31.72 -13.30 -9.47
CA LEU A 287 -32.96 -13.66 -8.78
C LEU A 287 -34.15 -12.76 -9.13
N ASP A 288 -33.95 -11.76 -10.01
CA ASP A 288 -34.96 -10.75 -10.36
C ASP A 288 -35.53 -10.00 -9.14
N TYR A 289 -34.79 -10.00 -8.02
CA TYR A 289 -35.21 -9.39 -6.77
C TYR A 289 -34.63 -7.98 -6.66
N HIS A 290 -35.51 -6.99 -6.75
CA HIS A 290 -35.15 -5.58 -6.89
C HIS A 290 -35.23 -4.82 -5.56
N ALA A 291 -34.36 -3.82 -5.41
CA ALA A 291 -34.49 -2.83 -4.33
C ALA A 291 -35.79 -2.01 -4.51
N PRO A 292 -36.41 -1.49 -3.43
CA PRO A 292 -35.91 -1.39 -2.06
C PRO A 292 -35.96 -2.71 -1.26
N TYR A 293 -34.89 -3.00 -0.53
CA TYR A 293 -34.82 -4.21 0.30
C TYR A 293 -35.26 -3.96 1.76
N PRO A 294 -35.91 -4.95 2.42
CA PRO A 294 -36.21 -4.90 3.85
C PRO A 294 -34.96 -4.71 4.72
N PHE A 295 -35.11 -4.13 5.92
CA PHE A 295 -33.99 -3.83 6.82
C PHE A 295 -33.16 -5.07 7.22
N PHE A 296 -33.80 -6.22 7.38
CA PHE A 296 -33.13 -7.48 7.76
C PHE A 296 -32.67 -8.32 6.55
N SER A 297 -32.80 -7.80 5.33
CA SER A 297 -32.25 -8.47 4.15
C SER A 297 -30.72 -8.52 4.21
N ALA A 298 -30.13 -9.53 3.56
CA ALA A 298 -28.68 -9.70 3.53
C ALA A 298 -27.92 -8.44 3.05
N PRO A 299 -28.29 -7.75 1.94
CA PRO A 299 -27.60 -6.53 1.53
C PRO A 299 -27.63 -5.42 2.59
N VAL A 300 -28.78 -5.21 3.25
CA VAL A 300 -28.92 -4.12 4.22
C VAL A 300 -28.16 -4.43 5.51
N VAL A 301 -28.23 -5.65 6.03
CA VAL A 301 -27.49 -6.06 7.24
C VAL A 301 -25.98 -5.99 6.99
N LEU A 302 -25.50 -6.55 5.88
CA LEU A 302 -24.08 -6.50 5.51
C LEU A 302 -23.61 -5.05 5.35
N GLY A 303 -24.37 -4.21 4.65
CA GLY A 303 -24.06 -2.80 4.47
C GLY A 303 -24.07 -2.00 5.77
N THR A 304 -25.00 -2.29 6.67
CA THR A 304 -25.11 -1.60 7.98
C THR A 304 -23.94 -1.96 8.89
N LEU A 305 -23.65 -3.26 9.06
CA LEU A 305 -22.51 -3.72 9.85
C LEU A 305 -21.19 -3.23 9.25
N GLY A 306 -21.08 -3.27 7.92
CA GLY A 306 -19.93 -2.73 7.19
C GLY A 306 -19.74 -1.23 7.42
N GLY A 307 -20.82 -0.45 7.32
CA GLY A 307 -20.84 0.98 7.60
C GLY A 307 -20.42 1.32 9.03
N ILE A 308 -20.94 0.61 10.03
CA ILE A 308 -20.54 0.78 11.44
C ILE A 308 -19.04 0.48 11.62
N GLY A 309 -18.55 -0.61 11.01
CA GLY A 309 -17.12 -0.93 11.01
C GLY A 309 -16.26 0.18 10.38
N LEU A 310 -16.73 0.79 9.28
CA LEU A 310 -16.08 1.91 8.61
C LEU A 310 -16.26 3.27 9.31
N VAL A 311 -17.12 3.37 10.32
CA VAL A 311 -17.08 4.50 11.26
C VAL A 311 -16.02 4.24 12.32
N ILE A 312 -16.08 3.08 13.01
CA ILE A 312 -15.21 2.76 14.15
C ILE A 312 -13.74 2.67 13.74
N GLY A 313 -13.44 1.92 12.67
CA GLY A 313 -12.08 1.65 12.22
C GLY A 313 -11.35 2.93 11.78
N PRO A 314 -11.80 3.60 10.71
CA PRO A 314 -11.25 4.86 10.25
C PRO A 314 -11.19 5.97 11.32
N ALA A 315 -12.19 6.11 12.21
CA ALA A 315 -12.13 7.08 13.31
C ALA A 315 -10.98 6.77 14.28
N GLY A 316 -10.84 5.51 14.68
CA GLY A 316 -9.72 5.06 15.51
C GLY A 316 -8.36 5.20 14.82
N LEU A 317 -8.28 4.91 13.52
CA LEU A 317 -7.05 5.11 12.73
C LEU A 317 -6.69 6.58 12.57
N LEU A 318 -7.68 7.47 12.43
CA LEU A 318 -7.45 8.90 12.40
C LEU A 318 -6.90 9.39 13.74
N TRP A 319 -7.52 8.97 14.83
CA TRP A 319 -7.06 9.29 16.19
C TRP A 319 -5.61 8.83 16.42
N LEU A 320 -5.28 7.59 16.06
CA LEU A 320 -3.91 7.07 16.12
C LEU A 320 -2.95 7.84 15.19
N ASN A 321 -3.38 8.21 13.98
CA ASN A 321 -2.55 8.98 13.04
C ASN A 321 -2.21 10.38 13.59
N LEU A 322 -3.16 11.03 14.28
CA LEU A 322 -2.98 12.35 14.87
C LEU A 322 -2.03 12.32 16.07
N ARG A 323 -2.01 11.23 16.84
CA ARG A 323 -1.18 11.05 18.04
C ARG A 323 0.14 10.30 17.79
N ARG A 324 0.40 9.88 16.56
CA ARG A 324 1.58 9.07 16.22
C ARG A 324 2.87 9.80 16.57
N HIS A 325 3.84 9.08 17.13
CA HIS A 325 5.16 9.63 17.41
C HIS A 325 5.80 10.25 16.14
N PRO A 326 6.37 11.48 16.19
CA PRO A 326 6.85 12.19 15.01
C PRO A 326 7.89 11.42 14.18
N GLU A 327 8.74 10.64 14.85
CA GLU A 327 9.82 9.88 14.22
C GLU A 327 9.37 8.55 13.60
N GLN A 328 8.11 8.13 13.79
CA GLN A 328 7.63 6.83 13.29
C GLN A 328 6.96 6.93 11.91
N GLY A 329 7.09 8.06 11.22
CA GLY A 329 6.51 8.24 9.89
C GLY A 329 7.05 9.46 9.18
N ASP A 330 6.56 9.66 7.96
CA ASP A 330 6.88 10.82 7.14
C ASP A 330 5.73 11.84 7.19
N VAL A 331 6.06 13.10 7.47
CA VAL A 331 5.09 14.21 7.51
C VAL A 331 4.47 14.41 6.13
N ALA A 332 5.24 14.25 5.05
CA ALA A 332 4.73 14.41 3.69
C ALA A 332 3.69 13.34 3.31
N GLN A 333 3.63 12.21 4.02
CA GLN A 333 2.63 11.16 3.82
C GLN A 333 1.26 11.51 4.44
N ARG A 334 1.21 12.42 5.43
CA ARG A 334 0.00 12.69 6.23
C ARG A 334 -1.22 13.11 5.39
N PRO A 335 -1.12 13.98 4.36
CA PRO A 335 -2.28 14.34 3.55
C PRO A 335 -2.90 13.15 2.80
N MET A 336 -2.07 12.25 2.27
CA MET A 336 -2.51 11.03 1.57
C MET A 336 -3.21 10.06 2.53
N ASP A 337 -2.64 9.86 3.72
CA ASP A 337 -3.21 9.00 4.76
C ASP A 337 -4.56 9.53 5.26
N ARG A 338 -4.60 10.81 5.64
CA ARG A 338 -5.79 11.46 6.19
C ARG A 338 -6.90 11.63 5.16
N GLY A 339 -6.55 11.96 3.91
CA GLY A 339 -7.52 12.06 2.82
C GLY A 339 -8.32 10.78 2.64
N PHE A 340 -7.62 9.64 2.60
CA PHE A 340 -8.27 8.34 2.47
C PHE A 340 -9.12 7.98 3.70
N ILE A 341 -8.60 8.19 4.91
CA ILE A 341 -9.31 7.90 6.16
C ILE A 341 -10.60 8.74 6.29
N VAL A 342 -10.51 10.04 6.03
CA VAL A 342 -11.67 10.95 6.09
C VAL A 342 -12.70 10.59 5.03
N LEU A 343 -12.27 10.23 3.82
CA LEU A 343 -13.19 9.84 2.75
C LEU A 343 -13.97 8.56 3.12
N LEU A 344 -13.31 7.56 3.71
CA LEU A 344 -14.00 6.37 4.24
C LEU A 344 -15.02 6.71 5.33
N LEU A 345 -14.66 7.62 6.25
CA LEU A 345 -15.59 8.11 7.27
C LEU A 345 -16.81 8.79 6.65
N LEU A 346 -16.60 9.72 5.72
CA LEU A 346 -17.69 10.43 5.04
C LEU A 346 -18.63 9.46 4.32
N ILE A 347 -18.10 8.45 3.63
CA ILE A 347 -18.91 7.45 2.92
C ILE A 347 -19.74 6.62 3.90
N SER A 348 -19.14 6.18 5.00
CA SER A 348 -19.84 5.38 6.02
C SER A 348 -20.95 6.19 6.71
N VAL A 349 -20.67 7.43 7.12
CA VAL A 349 -21.66 8.31 7.75
C VAL A 349 -22.79 8.66 6.80
N THR A 350 -22.48 9.03 5.54
CA THR A 350 -23.50 9.35 4.54
C THR A 350 -24.34 8.14 4.16
N GLY A 351 -23.74 6.93 4.11
CA GLY A 351 -24.47 5.69 3.82
C GLY A 351 -25.43 5.29 4.94
N LEU A 352 -25.00 5.39 6.21
CA LEU A 352 -25.87 5.15 7.36
C LEU A 352 -26.97 6.22 7.49
N ALA A 353 -26.64 7.48 7.21
CA ALA A 353 -27.63 8.57 7.18
C ALA A 353 -28.65 8.35 6.06
N LEU A 354 -28.22 7.93 4.87
CA LEU A 354 -29.12 7.56 3.77
C LEU A 354 -30.04 6.40 4.18
N LEU A 355 -29.52 5.36 4.83
CA LEU A 355 -30.35 4.25 5.31
C LEU A 355 -31.41 4.73 6.31
N ALA A 356 -31.04 5.60 7.26
CA ALA A 356 -31.96 6.16 8.25
C ALA A 356 -33.02 7.09 7.61
N GLY A 357 -32.65 7.84 6.58
CA GLY A 357 -33.51 8.79 5.88
C GLY A 357 -34.21 8.24 4.63
N ARG A 358 -34.07 6.96 4.30
CA ARG A 358 -34.50 6.38 3.00
C ARG A 358 -36.01 6.49 2.74
N ASP A 359 -36.81 6.53 3.79
CA ASP A 359 -38.27 6.62 3.71
C ASP A 359 -38.79 8.05 3.90
N THR A 360 -37.89 9.04 3.84
CA THR A 360 -38.21 10.47 4.03
C THR A 360 -38.08 11.26 2.72
N GLY A 361 -38.61 12.48 2.70
CA GLY A 361 -38.41 13.39 1.57
C GLY A 361 -36.97 13.84 1.36
N ALA A 362 -36.06 13.61 2.32
CA ALA A 362 -34.64 13.93 2.20
C ALA A 362 -33.82 12.83 1.47
N MET A 363 -34.43 11.71 1.09
CA MET A 363 -33.73 10.58 0.47
C MET A 363 -32.90 11.01 -0.75
N GLY A 364 -33.45 11.81 -1.67
CA GLY A 364 -32.74 12.26 -2.87
C GLY A 364 -31.46 13.06 -2.57
N LEU A 365 -31.51 13.95 -1.58
CA LEU A 365 -30.35 14.73 -1.14
C LEU A 365 -29.28 13.81 -0.50
N LEU A 366 -29.69 12.96 0.44
CA LEU A 366 -28.79 12.01 1.11
C LEU A 366 -28.15 11.04 0.11
N LEU A 367 -28.93 10.56 -0.86
CA LEU A 367 -28.48 9.69 -1.93
C LEU A 367 -27.45 10.37 -2.82
N SER A 368 -27.71 11.61 -3.24
CA SER A 368 -26.78 12.39 -4.08
C SER A 368 -25.44 12.62 -3.38
N ILE A 369 -25.48 12.97 -2.08
CA ILE A 369 -24.27 13.14 -1.27
C ILE A 369 -23.52 11.81 -1.15
N HIS A 370 -24.21 10.73 -0.80
CA HIS A 370 -23.59 9.42 -0.64
C HIS A 370 -22.95 8.93 -1.95
N LEU A 371 -23.69 8.95 -3.07
CA LEU A 371 -23.19 8.53 -4.38
C LEU A 371 -21.99 9.37 -4.84
N GLY A 372 -22.02 10.70 -4.63
CA GLY A 372 -20.89 11.58 -4.92
C GLY A 372 -19.64 11.21 -4.13
N THR A 373 -19.79 10.90 -2.83
CA THR A 373 -18.67 10.45 -2.00
C THR A 373 -18.12 9.07 -2.39
N VAL A 374 -18.99 8.11 -2.72
CA VAL A 374 -18.58 6.77 -3.18
C VAL A 374 -17.83 6.85 -4.51
N MET A 375 -18.31 7.67 -5.44
CA MET A 375 -17.66 7.88 -6.74
C MET A 375 -16.26 8.50 -6.55
N ALA A 376 -16.13 9.49 -5.66
CA ALA A 376 -14.85 10.09 -5.32
C ALA A 376 -13.86 9.07 -4.72
N LEU A 377 -14.35 8.12 -3.89
CA LEU A 377 -13.51 7.03 -3.40
C LEU A 377 -12.97 6.20 -4.54
N PHE A 378 -13.80 5.65 -5.42
CA PHE A 378 -13.29 4.78 -6.49
C PHE A 378 -12.34 5.50 -7.46
N LEU A 379 -12.57 6.79 -7.76
CA LEU A 379 -11.66 7.59 -8.58
C LEU A 379 -10.29 7.79 -7.93
N THR A 380 -10.23 7.92 -6.61
CA THR A 380 -8.99 8.22 -5.87
C THR A 380 -8.32 7.00 -5.28
N LEU A 381 -9.04 5.88 -5.14
CA LEU A 381 -8.62 4.64 -4.51
C LEU A 381 -7.27 4.09 -5.04
N PRO A 382 -6.99 4.09 -6.36
CA PRO A 382 -5.70 3.61 -6.88
C PRO A 382 -4.49 4.46 -6.47
N TYR A 383 -4.71 5.73 -6.14
CA TYR A 383 -3.66 6.71 -5.87
C TYR A 383 -3.52 7.02 -4.37
N GLY A 384 -4.54 6.67 -3.59
CA GLY A 384 -4.58 6.89 -2.16
C GLY A 384 -3.88 5.83 -1.34
N LYS A 385 -4.05 5.94 -0.03
CA LYS A 385 -3.47 5.00 0.93
C LYS A 385 -3.95 3.57 0.69
N PHE A 386 -5.13 3.34 0.09
CA PHE A 386 -5.65 2.00 -0.21
C PHE A 386 -4.64 1.12 -0.97
N ALA A 387 -3.89 1.68 -1.90
CA ALA A 387 -2.89 0.95 -2.70
C ALA A 387 -1.84 0.21 -1.84
N HIS A 388 -1.58 0.69 -0.62
CA HIS A 388 -0.67 0.01 0.32
C HIS A 388 -1.08 -1.43 0.61
N GLY A 389 -2.38 -1.72 0.68
CA GLY A 389 -2.87 -3.07 0.94
C GLY A 389 -2.43 -4.03 -0.17
N ILE A 390 -2.52 -3.58 -1.41
CA ILE A 390 -2.15 -4.36 -2.60
C ILE A 390 -0.64 -4.60 -2.66
N TYR A 391 0.18 -3.55 -2.53
CA TYR A 391 1.64 -3.68 -2.56
C TYR A 391 2.18 -4.48 -1.37
N ARG A 392 1.57 -4.33 -0.19
CA ARG A 392 1.92 -5.11 1.00
C ARG A 392 1.56 -6.58 0.86
N SER A 393 0.40 -6.91 0.30
CA SER A 393 0.04 -8.30 -0.01
C SER A 393 1.01 -8.92 -1.02
N ALA A 394 1.42 -8.17 -2.04
CA ALA A 394 2.46 -8.62 -2.98
C ALA A 394 3.81 -8.84 -2.28
N ALA A 395 4.24 -7.93 -1.41
CA ALA A 395 5.47 -8.10 -0.62
C ALA A 395 5.37 -9.31 0.34
N LEU A 396 4.23 -9.52 0.99
CA LEU A 396 4.01 -10.69 1.85
C LEU A 396 4.04 -12.00 1.06
N LEU A 397 3.47 -12.02 -0.14
CA LEU A 397 3.56 -13.19 -1.02
C LEU A 397 5.01 -13.48 -1.41
N LYS A 398 5.76 -12.45 -1.81
CA LYS A 398 7.19 -12.58 -2.10
C LYS A 398 7.97 -13.14 -0.90
N TRP A 399 7.72 -12.62 0.31
CA TRP A 399 8.35 -13.15 1.52
C TRP A 399 8.02 -14.63 1.74
N ASN A 400 6.76 -15.02 1.54
CA ASN A 400 6.33 -16.41 1.69
C ASN A 400 6.93 -17.35 0.64
N ILE A 401 7.31 -16.84 -0.54
CA ILE A 401 8.09 -17.57 -1.54
C ILE A 401 9.55 -17.66 -1.11
N GLU A 402 10.19 -16.53 -0.78
CA GLU A 402 11.62 -16.47 -0.43
C GLU A 402 11.96 -17.33 0.79
N LYS A 403 11.15 -17.28 1.86
CA LYS A 403 11.45 -18.01 3.10
C LYS A 403 11.40 -19.54 2.93
N ARG A 404 10.81 -20.03 1.84
CA ARG A 404 10.75 -21.45 1.47
C ARG A 404 11.91 -21.89 0.58
N GLN A 405 12.73 -20.95 0.11
CA GLN A 405 13.92 -21.24 -0.68
C GLN A 405 15.15 -21.32 0.24
N PRO A 406 16.15 -22.14 -0.12
CA PRO A 406 17.43 -22.17 0.57
C PRO A 406 17.98 -20.75 0.74
N ASN A 407 18.51 -20.45 1.93
CA ASN A 407 19.14 -19.16 2.16
C ASN A 407 20.53 -19.18 1.52
N SER A 408 20.71 -18.45 0.42
CA SER A 408 21.97 -18.41 -0.33
C SER A 408 23.12 -17.73 0.42
N LEU A 409 22.86 -17.13 1.58
CA LEU A 409 23.86 -16.44 2.40
C LEU A 409 24.21 -17.17 3.70
N GLN A 410 23.47 -18.21 4.07
CA GLN A 410 23.88 -19.08 5.16
C GLN A 410 24.96 -20.02 4.64
N LEU A 411 26.21 -19.60 4.77
CA LEU A 411 27.34 -20.51 4.78
C LEU A 411 27.35 -21.21 6.14
N GLY A 412 26.77 -22.41 6.20
CA GLY A 412 26.87 -23.32 7.36
C GLY A 412 26.08 -22.86 8.60
N SER A 413 24.87 -23.38 8.74
CA SER A 413 24.35 -23.71 10.06
C SER A 413 23.70 -25.07 9.93
N ASP A 414 24.47 -26.09 10.31
CA ASP A 414 23.97 -27.44 10.60
C ASP A 414 22.78 -27.40 11.57
#